data_AF-A0A8J2AZC9-F1
#
_entry.id   AF-A0A8J2AZC9-F1
#
_cell.length_a   1.000
_cell.length_b   1.000
_cell.length_c   1.000
_cell.angle_alpha   90.00
_cell.angle_beta   90.00
_cell.angle_gamma   90.00
#
_symmetry.space_group_name_H-M   'P 1'
#
loop_
_entity.id
_entity.type
_entity.pdbx_description
1 polymer ?
#
loop_
_entity_poly.entity_id
_entity_poly.type
_entity_poly.pdbx_seq_one_letter_code
_entity_poly.pdbx_strand_id
1 'polypeptide(L)'
;MLNFIPRTHPSVSLLYGKRPLQRIACGSSSQHVEIPLEVTDEVVKAVDPETSYIGNKYNALPWKKFVDIKLDASNLIDSNVKSALTELDIFKPVADMYVGEKALVERTLAVKMMAGAKPCKLPMAPK
;
A
#
# COMPACT_ATOMS: atom_id res chain seq x y z
N MET A 1 15.99 0.00 -18.20
CA MET A 1 16.59 -1.26 -17.68
C MET A 1 16.66 -2.32 -18.78
N LEU A 2 17.61 -3.26 -18.67
CA LEU A 2 17.77 -4.41 -19.58
C LEU A 2 17.15 -5.68 -18.96
N ASN A 3 16.82 -6.68 -19.77
CA ASN A 3 16.26 -7.96 -19.30
C ASN A 3 17.37 -8.94 -18.89
N PHE A 4 18.13 -8.61 -17.84
CA PHE A 4 19.21 -9.44 -17.30
C PHE A 4 19.01 -9.61 -15.81
N ILE A 5 18.51 -10.78 -15.40
CA ILE A 5 18.37 -11.14 -13.99
C ILE A 5 19.55 -11.99 -13.57
N PRO A 6 20.36 -11.58 -12.56
CA PRO A 6 21.43 -12.39 -12.03
C PRO A 6 20.90 -13.70 -11.44
N ARG A 7 21.55 -14.82 -11.75
CA ARG A 7 21.24 -16.09 -11.09
C ARG A 7 21.60 -16.05 -9.61
N THR A 8 20.78 -16.67 -8.78
CA THR A 8 20.90 -16.65 -7.31
C THR A 8 21.83 -17.70 -6.73
N HIS A 9 22.36 -18.61 -7.56
CA HIS A 9 23.36 -19.56 -7.10
C HIS A 9 24.61 -18.86 -6.53
N PRO A 10 25.23 -19.41 -5.46
CA PRO A 10 26.34 -18.76 -4.76
C PRO A 10 27.58 -18.43 -5.62
N SER A 11 27.77 -19.12 -6.76
CA SER A 11 28.89 -18.85 -7.67
C SER A 11 28.73 -17.60 -8.53
N VAL A 12 27.52 -17.03 -8.62
CA VAL A 12 27.29 -15.74 -9.29
C VAL A 12 26.84 -14.68 -8.31
N SER A 13 25.87 -14.98 -7.46
CA SER A 13 25.34 -14.04 -6.47
C SER A 13 25.68 -14.54 -5.06
N LEU A 14 26.92 -14.28 -4.62
CA LEU A 14 27.39 -14.67 -3.30
C LEU A 14 26.56 -13.98 -2.21
N LEU A 15 26.13 -14.74 -1.21
CA LEU A 15 25.28 -14.29 -0.09
C LEU A 15 23.84 -13.90 -0.45
N TYR A 16 23.38 -14.18 -1.67
CA TYR A 16 21.96 -14.00 -2.00
C TYR A 16 21.08 -14.82 -1.03
N GLY A 17 20.03 -14.17 -0.50
CA GLY A 17 19.09 -14.80 0.43
C GLY A 17 19.64 -15.11 1.83
N LYS A 18 20.88 -14.68 2.17
CA LYS A 18 21.41 -14.82 3.54
C LYS A 18 20.87 -13.76 4.51
N ARG A 19 20.33 -12.66 3.97
CA ARG A 19 19.67 -11.58 4.71
C ARG A 19 18.29 -11.33 4.08
N PRO A 20 17.30 -10.87 4.86
CA PRO A 20 15.93 -10.63 4.38
C PRO A 20 15.79 -9.33 3.57
N LEU A 21 16.91 -8.72 3.16
CA LEU A 21 16.92 -7.42 2.48
C LEU A 21 17.99 -7.37 1.40
N GLN A 22 17.67 -6.66 0.33
CA GLN A 22 18.58 -6.26 -0.74
C GLN A 22 18.78 -4.75 -0.68
N ARG A 23 19.94 -4.27 -1.12
CA ARG A 23 20.27 -2.84 -1.12
C ARG A 23 20.79 -2.43 -2.49
N ILE A 24 20.32 -1.29 -2.98
CA ILE A 24 20.80 -0.69 -4.22
C ILE A 24 21.17 0.77 -4.01
N ALA A 25 22.16 1.26 -4.77
CA ALA A 25 22.50 2.66 -4.87
C ALA A 25 21.88 3.24 -6.15
N CYS A 26 21.09 4.30 -6.02
CA CYS A 26 20.30 4.89 -7.09
C CYS A 26 20.82 6.30 -7.46
N GLY A 27 20.93 6.54 -8.77
CA GLY A 27 21.27 7.85 -9.33
C GLY A 27 22.73 8.29 -9.11
N SER A 28 23.04 9.51 -9.54
CA SER A 28 24.38 10.10 -9.38
C SER A 28 24.75 10.34 -7.92
N SER A 29 23.77 10.65 -7.07
CA SER A 29 23.95 10.87 -5.64
C SER A 29 24.05 9.57 -4.82
N SER A 30 23.97 8.39 -5.46
CA SER A 30 24.05 7.09 -4.80
C SER A 30 23.09 6.93 -3.61
N GLN A 31 21.83 7.37 -3.76
CA GLN A 31 20.84 7.21 -2.70
C GLN A 31 20.60 5.72 -2.42
N HIS A 32 20.58 5.33 -1.15
CA HIS A 32 20.43 3.93 -0.77
C HIS A 32 18.96 3.58 -0.61
N VAL A 33 18.53 2.52 -1.30
CA VAL A 33 17.18 1.96 -1.19
C VAL A 33 17.29 0.53 -0.69
N GLU A 34 16.54 0.23 0.37
CA GLU A 34 16.40 -1.13 0.89
C GLU A 34 15.13 -1.76 0.31
N ILE A 35 15.26 -2.99 -0.18
CA ILE A 35 14.17 -3.75 -0.81
C ILE A 35 14.01 -5.05 -0.03
N PRO A 36 12.80 -5.40 0.44
CA PRO A 36 12.55 -6.70 1.06
C PRO A 36 12.93 -7.84 0.11
N LEU A 37 13.54 -8.89 0.65
CA LEU A 37 13.96 -10.03 -0.15
C LEU A 37 12.76 -10.67 -0.87
N GLU A 38 11.59 -10.74 -0.24
CA GLU A 38 10.39 -11.36 -0.80
C GLU A 38 10.04 -10.77 -2.17
N VAL A 39 10.11 -9.43 -2.29
CA VAL A 39 9.82 -8.71 -3.54
C VAL A 39 10.83 -9.05 -4.63
N THR A 40 12.12 -9.10 -4.28
CA THR A 40 13.16 -9.49 -5.25
C THR A 40 13.07 -10.96 -5.65
N ASP A 41 12.62 -11.82 -4.74
CA ASP A 41 12.53 -13.26 -4.95
C ASP A 41 11.38 -13.63 -5.89
N GLU A 42 10.29 -12.85 -5.90
CA GLU A 42 9.21 -12.99 -6.89
C GLU A 42 9.71 -12.79 -8.32
N VAL A 43 10.60 -11.81 -8.52
CA VAL A 43 11.22 -11.52 -9.82
C VAL A 43 12.15 -12.65 -10.24
N VAL A 44 12.96 -13.19 -9.32
CA VAL A 44 13.83 -14.34 -9.60
C VAL A 44 13.02 -15.61 -9.91
N LYS A 45 11.93 -15.88 -9.20
CA LYS A 45 11.07 -17.05 -9.44
C LYS A 45 10.33 -16.99 -10.77
N ALA A 46 10.14 -15.78 -11.30
CA ALA A 46 9.45 -15.56 -12.56
C ALA A 46 10.33 -15.72 -13.81
N VAL A 47 11.62 -15.97 -13.63
CA VAL A 47 12.62 -16.09 -14.69
C VAL A 47 12.39 -17.34 -15.57
N ASP A 48 12.66 -17.20 -16.87
CA ASP A 48 12.75 -18.34 -17.79
C ASP A 48 14.11 -19.07 -17.60
N PRO A 49 14.12 -20.34 -17.13
CA PRO A 49 15.36 -21.06 -16.84
C PRO A 49 16.17 -21.44 -18.09
N GLU A 50 15.53 -21.54 -19.25
CA GLU A 50 16.16 -21.94 -20.51
C GLU A 50 16.99 -20.81 -21.11
N THR A 51 16.57 -19.56 -20.87
CA THR A 51 17.29 -18.39 -21.35
C THR A 51 18.51 -18.09 -20.50
N SER A 52 19.63 -17.89 -21.17
CA SER A 52 20.92 -17.68 -20.51
C SER A 52 21.79 -16.71 -21.29
N TYR A 53 22.33 -15.72 -20.59
CA TYR A 53 23.21 -14.69 -21.14
C TYR A 53 24.50 -14.56 -20.34
N ILE A 54 25.53 -14.05 -21.02
CA ILE A 54 26.85 -13.68 -20.47
C ILE A 54 27.43 -14.80 -19.60
N GLY A 55 27.92 -15.86 -20.23
CA GLY A 55 28.61 -16.96 -19.54
C GLY A 55 27.73 -17.65 -18.50
N ASN A 56 26.43 -17.78 -18.76
CA ASN A 56 25.46 -18.44 -17.89
C ASN A 56 25.24 -17.77 -16.53
N LYS A 57 25.47 -16.46 -16.45
CA LYS A 57 25.33 -15.69 -15.21
C LYS A 57 23.96 -15.03 -15.06
N TYR A 58 23.30 -14.73 -16.18
CA TYR A 58 22.03 -14.02 -16.21
C TYR A 58 20.99 -14.79 -16.99
N ASN A 59 19.74 -14.68 -16.57
CA ASN A 59 18.58 -15.19 -17.28
C ASN A 59 17.64 -14.05 -17.67
N ALA A 60 16.64 -14.36 -18.49
CA ALA A 60 15.61 -13.41 -18.91
C ALA A 60 14.30 -13.59 -18.12
N LEU A 61 13.58 -12.50 -17.92
CA LEU A 61 12.13 -12.57 -17.64
C LEU A 61 11.35 -12.88 -18.92
N PRO A 62 10.21 -13.56 -18.81
CA PRO A 62 9.19 -13.58 -19.84
C PRO A 62 8.83 -12.16 -20.28
N TRP A 63 8.68 -11.96 -21.60
CA TRP A 63 8.50 -10.63 -22.19
C TRP A 63 7.34 -9.85 -21.57
N LYS A 64 6.22 -10.52 -21.30
CA LYS A 64 5.04 -9.89 -20.66
C LYS A 64 5.42 -9.22 -19.33
N LYS A 65 6.01 -9.98 -18.39
CA LYS A 65 6.44 -9.44 -17.09
C LYS A 65 7.49 -8.35 -17.22
N PHE A 66 8.43 -8.52 -18.15
CA PHE A 66 9.46 -7.50 -18.40
C PHE A 66 8.86 -6.17 -18.91
N VAL A 67 7.85 -6.23 -19.77
CA VAL A 67 7.14 -5.06 -20.30
C VAL A 67 6.26 -4.44 -19.21
N ASP A 68 5.53 -5.23 -18.43
CA ASP A 68 4.70 -4.73 -17.34
C ASP A 68 5.53 -3.87 -16.36
N ILE A 69 6.70 -4.37 -15.92
CA ILE A 69 7.61 -3.61 -15.04
C ILE A 69 8.10 -2.30 -15.72
N LYS A 70 8.32 -2.32 -17.04
CA LYS A 70 8.71 -1.12 -17.77
C LYS A 70 7.58 -0.10 -17.86
N LEU A 71 6.34 -0.54 -18.05
CA LEU A 71 5.17 0.33 -18.07
C LEU A 71 4.97 0.98 -16.69
N ASP A 72 5.06 0.21 -15.61
CA ASP A 72 4.98 0.74 -14.25
C ASP A 72 6.07 1.78 -13.98
N ALA A 73 7.31 1.50 -14.38
CA ALA A 73 8.41 2.44 -14.26
C ALA A 73 8.18 3.73 -15.08
N SER A 74 7.68 3.62 -16.31
CA SER A 74 7.36 4.79 -17.14
C SER A 74 6.24 5.62 -16.52
N ASN A 75 5.18 4.97 -16.04
CA ASN A 75 4.06 5.63 -15.38
C ASN A 75 4.50 6.38 -14.13
N LEU A 76 5.42 5.81 -13.33
CA LEU A 76 5.98 6.49 -12.16
C LEU A 76 6.84 7.70 -12.52
N ILE A 77 7.62 7.60 -13.61
CA ILE A 77 8.44 8.72 -14.12
C ILE A 77 7.54 9.87 -14.58
N ASP A 78 6.45 9.57 -15.28
CA ASP A 78 5.55 10.56 -15.87
C ASP A 78 4.47 11.05 -14.89
N SER A 79 4.30 10.39 -13.74
CA SER A 79 3.24 10.70 -12.78
C SER A 79 3.40 12.10 -12.16
N ASN A 80 2.29 12.84 -12.10
CA ASN A 80 2.20 14.14 -11.42
C ASN A 80 1.08 14.17 -10.37
N VAL A 81 0.69 12.99 -9.87
CA VAL A 81 -0.33 12.81 -8.84
C VAL A 81 0.31 12.55 -7.49
N LYS A 82 -0.32 13.05 -6.42
CA LYS A 82 0.19 12.93 -5.04
C LYS A 82 0.08 11.52 -4.46
N SER A 83 -0.77 10.68 -5.03
CA SER A 83 -1.07 9.33 -4.52
C SER A 83 -1.31 8.38 -5.68
N ALA A 84 -0.95 7.11 -5.47
CA ALA A 84 -1.24 6.00 -6.38
C ALA A 84 -2.65 5.39 -6.14
N LEU A 85 -3.40 5.90 -5.16
CA LEU A 85 -4.76 5.45 -4.87
C LEU A 85 -5.73 5.93 -5.96
N THR A 86 -6.64 5.05 -6.34
CA THR A 86 -7.78 5.39 -7.21
C THR A 86 -8.83 6.19 -6.43
N GLU A 87 -9.98 6.45 -7.07
CA GLU A 87 -11.12 7.12 -6.44
C GLU A 87 -11.53 6.43 -5.13
N LEU A 88 -11.60 7.22 -4.05
CA LEU A 88 -11.89 6.78 -2.69
C LEU A 88 -13.32 7.17 -2.31
N ASP A 89 -14.27 6.27 -2.55
CA ASP A 89 -15.71 6.51 -2.28
C ASP A 89 -16.13 6.28 -0.81
N ILE A 90 -15.17 5.98 0.07
CA ILE A 90 -15.42 5.56 1.45
C ILE A 90 -15.73 6.72 2.40
N PHE A 91 -15.36 7.96 2.05
CA PHE A 91 -15.44 9.08 3.00
C PHE A 91 -16.87 9.48 3.32
N LYS A 92 -17.78 9.42 2.34
CA LYS A 92 -19.18 9.78 2.54
C LYS A 92 -19.90 8.78 3.47
N PRO A 93 -19.83 7.45 3.23
CA PRO A 93 -20.37 6.47 4.18
C PRO A 93 -19.82 6.63 5.60
N VAL A 94 -18.52 6.91 5.75
CA VAL A 94 -17.91 7.13 7.08
C VAL A 94 -18.46 8.37 7.76
N ALA A 95 -18.65 9.46 7.02
CA ALA A 95 -19.27 10.68 7.56
C ALA A 95 -20.74 10.43 7.96
N ASP A 96 -21.49 9.71 7.12
CA ASP A 96 -22.89 9.37 7.38
C ASP A 96 -23.04 8.48 8.62
N MET A 97 -22.15 7.50 8.80
CA MET A 97 -22.08 6.68 10.02
C MET A 97 -21.78 7.53 11.26
N TYR A 98 -20.82 8.44 11.17
CA TYR A 98 -20.47 9.32 12.29
C TYR A 98 -21.65 10.19 12.72
N VAL A 99 -22.36 10.81 11.76
CA VAL A 99 -23.55 11.63 12.04
C VAL A 99 -24.67 10.78 12.63
N GLY A 100 -24.89 9.58 12.10
CA GLY A 100 -25.89 8.63 12.61
C GLY A 100 -25.63 8.24 14.07
N GLU A 101 -24.41 7.80 14.39
CA GLU A 101 -24.02 7.40 15.75
C GLU A 101 -24.12 8.56 16.73
N LYS A 102 -23.67 9.76 16.33
CA LYS A 102 -23.80 10.96 17.16
C LYS A 102 -25.27 11.25 17.51
N ALA A 103 -26.15 11.20 16.52
CA ALA A 103 -27.59 11.44 16.73
C ALA A 103 -28.24 10.36 17.62
N LEU A 104 -27.82 9.10 17.48
CA LEU A 104 -28.29 8.01 18.33
C LEU A 104 -27.89 8.23 19.78
N VAL A 105 -26.65 8.65 20.05
CA VAL A 105 -26.17 8.94 21.40
C VAL A 105 -26.94 10.12 22.01
N GLU A 106 -27.09 11.22 21.27
CA GLU A 106 -27.83 12.40 21.74
C GLU A 106 -29.29 12.04 22.11
N ARG A 107 -29.98 11.28 21.25
CA ARG A 107 -31.35 10.80 21.53
C ARG A 107 -31.41 9.88 22.73
N THR A 108 -30.49 8.91 22.82
CA THR A 108 -30.43 7.96 23.93
C THR A 108 -30.23 8.68 25.27
N LEU A 109 -29.39 9.71 25.29
CA LEU A 109 -29.10 10.50 26.48
C LEU A 109 -30.32 11.35 26.88
N ALA A 110 -30.99 12.00 25.93
CA ALA A 110 -32.22 12.77 26.17
C ALA A 110 -33.34 11.91 26.75
N VAL A 111 -33.56 10.70 26.24
CA VAL A 111 -34.58 9.76 26.76
C VAL A 111 -34.27 9.38 28.21
N LYS A 112 -33.01 9.07 28.54
CA LYS A 112 -32.59 8.75 29.91
C LYS A 112 -32.77 9.94 30.87
N MET A 113 -32.49 11.17 30.42
CA MET A 113 -32.65 12.37 31.24
C MET A 113 -34.12 12.72 31.48
N MET A 114 -34.98 12.56 30.46
CA MET A 114 -36.43 12.79 30.58
C MET A 114 -37.10 11.75 31.49
N ALA A 115 -36.68 10.48 31.43
CA ALA A 115 -37.18 9.43 32.32
C ALA A 115 -36.84 9.67 33.80
N GLY A 116 -35.78 10.43 34.10
CA GLY A 116 -35.39 10.82 35.46
C GLY A 116 -35.96 12.16 35.94
N ALA A 117 -36.68 12.90 35.09
CA ALA A 117 -37.18 14.23 35.43
C ALA A 117 -38.40 14.16 36.35
N LYS A 118 -38.30 14.73 37.55
CA LYS A 118 -39.44 14.88 38.47
C LYS A 118 -40.40 15.95 37.95
N PRO A 119 -41.72 15.79 38.12
CA PRO A 119 -42.70 16.78 37.67
C PRO A 119 -42.46 18.13 38.36
N CYS A 120 -42.22 19.18 37.56
CA CYS A 120 -42.13 20.56 38.04
C CYS A 120 -43.52 21.21 38.05
N LYS A 121 -43.87 21.87 39.16
CA LYS A 121 -45.10 22.68 39.25
C LYS A 121 -44.86 24.01 38.56
N LEU A 122 -45.66 24.31 37.54
CA LEU A 122 -45.63 25.62 36.88
C LEU A 122 -46.45 26.63 37.73
N PRO A 123 -45.95 27.85 37.95
CA PRO A 123 -46.72 28.88 38.64
C PRO A 123 -47.90 29.30 37.76
N MET A 124 -49.12 29.16 38.30
CA MET A 124 -50.36 29.59 37.64
C MET A 124 -50.72 31.01 38.10
N ALA A 125 -51.21 31.83 37.19
CA ALA A 125 -51.63 33.20 37.51
C ALA A 125 -52.77 33.21 38.55
N PRO A 126 -52.72 34.11 39.56
CA PRO A 126 -53.79 34.21 40.55
C PRO A 126 -55.08 34.72 39.88
N LYS A 127 -56.21 34.07 40.22
CA LYS A 127 -57.56 34.44 39.76
C LYS A 127 -58.02 35.77 40.35
#